data_AF-A0A416W571-F1
#
_entry.id   AF-A0A416W571-F1
#
_cell.length_a   1.000
_cell.length_b   1.000
_cell.length_c   1.000
_cell.angle_alpha   90.00
_cell.angle_beta   90.00
_cell.angle_gamma   90.00
#
_symmetry.space_group_name_H-M   'P 1'
#
loop_
_entity.id
_entity.type
_entity.pdbx_description
1 polymer ?
#
loop_
_entity_poly.entity_id
_entity_poly.type
_entity_poly.pdbx_seq_one_letter_code
_entity_poly.pdbx_strand_id
1 'polypeptide(L)' 'MSQKVGRPKASADVKKDIRFSVRLDIKTEQALQEYCKKNNITKGEAIRQGINLLLGK' A
#
# COMPACT_ATOMS: atom_id res chain seq x y z
N MET A 1 20.58 25.26 -25.70
CA MET A 1 19.15 25.19 -25.34
C MET A 1 19.00 24.25 -24.15
N SER A 2 18.95 24.78 -22.93
CA SER A 2 18.73 23.98 -21.73
C SER A 2 17.27 23.52 -21.72
N GLN A 3 17.03 22.23 -21.94
CA GLN A 3 15.70 21.65 -21.81
C GLN A 3 15.30 21.81 -20.34
N LYS A 4 14.25 22.59 -20.06
CA LYS A 4 13.67 22.70 -18.72
C LYS A 4 13.26 21.28 -18.30
N VAL A 5 14.08 20.63 -17.48
CA VAL A 5 13.73 19.35 -16.86
C VAL A 5 12.66 19.65 -15.82
N GLY A 6 11.41 19.72 -16.26
CA GLY A 6 10.26 19.74 -15.37
C GLY A 6 10.16 18.43 -14.60
N ARG A 7 9.21 18.35 -13.66
CA ARG A 7 8.87 17.09 -12.98
C ARG A 7 8.58 16.04 -14.06
N PRO A 8 9.34 14.93 -14.14
CA PRO A 8 9.07 13.90 -15.14
C PRO A 8 7.59 13.53 -15.05
N LYS A 9 6.89 13.52 -16.20
CA LYS A 9 5.51 13.08 -16.26
C LYS A 9 5.48 11.71 -15.59
N ALA A 10 4.77 11.61 -14.47
CA ALA A 10 4.52 10.34 -13.83
C ALA A 10 3.94 9.44 -14.93
N SER A 11 4.74 8.50 -15.43
CA SER A 11 4.28 7.48 -16.35
C SER A 11 3.07 6.81 -15.69
N ALA A 12 2.07 6.49 -16.51
CA ALA A 12 0.77 6.00 -16.07
C ALA A 12 0.85 4.77 -15.13
N ASP A 13 2.02 4.15 -15.05
CA ASP A 13 2.33 2.92 -14.32
C ASP A 13 2.66 3.10 -12.82
N VAL A 14 2.93 4.32 -12.33
CA VAL A 14 3.50 4.52 -10.97
C VAL A 14 2.54 5.17 -9.96
N LYS A 15 1.27 5.33 -10.31
CA LYS A 15 0.31 6.01 -9.43
C LYS A 15 -0.26 5.07 -8.35
N LYS A 16 0.55 4.75 -7.35
CA LYS A 16 0.08 4.42 -5.99
C LYS A 16 -0.46 5.69 -5.30
N ASP A 17 -1.29 6.45 -6.02
CA ASP A 17 -1.68 7.84 -5.69
C ASP A 17 -2.84 7.87 -4.68
N ILE A 18 -3.58 6.76 -4.54
CA ILE A 18 -4.75 6.68 -3.67
C ILE A 18 -4.28 6.38 -2.24
N ARG A 19 -4.22 7.43 -1.41
CA ARG A 19 -4.09 7.29 0.03
C ARG A 19 -5.43 6.84 0.62
N PHE A 20 -5.45 5.62 1.18
CA PHE A 20 -6.60 5.10 1.91
C PHE A 20 -6.29 5.09 3.41
N SER A 21 -7.19 5.67 4.21
CA SER A 21 -7.11 5.70 5.68
C SER A 21 -8.37 5.04 6.25
N VAL A 22 -8.19 4.02 7.08
CA VAL A 22 -9.29 3.32 7.76
C VAL A 22 -8.99 3.22 9.26
N ARG A 23 -10.03 3.27 10.09
CA ARG A 23 -9.91 3.01 11.52
C ARG A 23 -10.00 1.50 11.75
N LEU A 24 -9.08 0.97 12.53
CA LEU A 24 -9.05 -0.43 12.95
C LEU A 24 -9.21 -0.49 14.46
N ASP A 25 -9.87 -1.55 14.93
CA ASP A 25 -9.89 -1.86 16.35
C ASP A 25 -8.51 -2.30 16.84
N ILE A 26 -8.27 -2.14 18.14
CA ILE A 26 -7.00 -2.48 18.80
C ILE A 26 -6.61 -3.95 18.55
N LYS A 27 -7.59 -4.86 18.63
CA LYS A 27 -7.37 -6.29 18.41
C LYS A 27 -6.90 -6.59 16.98
N THR A 28 -7.52 -5.94 16.01
CA THR A 28 -7.24 -6.13 14.58
C THR A 28 -5.88 -5.55 14.21
N GLU A 29 -5.52 -4.40 14.79
CA GLU A 29 -4.20 -3.78 14.61
C GLU A 29 -3.07 -4.65 15.18
N GLN A 30 -3.28 -5.25 16.36
CA GLN A 30 -2.32 -6.18 16.95
C GLN A 30 -2.13 -7.43 16.08
N ALA A 31 -3.23 -8.04 15.63
CA ALA A 31 -3.19 -9.20 14.75
C ALA A 31 -2.49 -8.87 13.40
N LEU A 32 -2.78 -7.70 12.82
CA LEU A 32 -2.13 -7.22 11.60
C LEU A 32 -0.62 -7.02 11.82
N GLN A 33 -0.22 -6.43 12.95
CA GLN A 33 1.18 -6.19 13.26
C GLN A 33 1.94 -7.50 13.47
N GLU A 34 1.36 -8.49 14.15
CA GLU A 34 1.96 -9.82 14.30
C GLU A 34 2.10 -10.53 12.95
N TYR A 35 1.06 -10.47 12.11
CA TYR A 35 1.12 -11.04 10.76
C TYR A 35 2.22 -10.39 9.92
N CYS A 36 2.34 -9.06 9.96
CA CYS A 36 3.39 -8.33 9.25
C CYS A 36 4.79 -8.72 9.74
N LYS A 37 4.98 -8.87 11.07
CA LYS A 37 6.25 -9.31 11.66
C LYS A 37 6.62 -10.73 11.26
N LYS A 38 5.66 -11.67 11.29
CA LYS A 38 5.90 -13.07 10.93
C LYS A 38 6.28 -13.24 9.45
N ASN A 39 5.68 -12.43 8.57
CA ASN A 39 5.90 -12.53 7.13
C ASN A 39 6.93 -11.51 6.59
N ASN A 40 7.51 -10.65 7.44
CA ASN A 40 8.42 -9.56 7.05
C ASN A 40 7.87 -8.64 5.93
N ILE A 41 6.57 -8.35 5.96
CA ILE A 41 5.90 -7.46 5.00
C ILE A 41 5.43 -6.18 5.67
N THR A 42 5.18 -5.14 4.86
CA THR A 42 4.62 -3.88 5.35
C THR A 42 3.11 -4.00 5.60
N LYS A 43 2.56 -3.20 6.53
CA LYS A 43 1.10 -3.14 6.78
C LYS A 43 0.29 -2.88 5.50
N GLY A 44 0.79 -1.98 4.65
CA GLY A 44 0.14 -1.66 3.38
C GLY A 44 0.14 -2.83 2.39
N GLU A 45 1.15 -3.68 2.43
CA GLU A 45 1.20 -4.89 1.62
C GLU A 45 0.28 -5.99 2.16
N ALA A 46 0.26 -6.19 3.48
CA ALA A 46 -0.68 -7.10 4.13
C ALA A 46 -2.15 -6.74 3.83
N ILE A 47 -2.50 -5.44 3.88
CA ILE A 47 -3.84 -4.97 3.52
C ILE A 47 -4.15 -5.23 2.05
N ARG A 48 -3.19 -5.00 1.12
CA ARG A 48 -3.39 -5.30 -0.31
C ARG A 48 -3.62 -6.79 -0.55
N GLN A 49 -2.84 -7.65 0.11
CA GLN A 49 -3.03 -9.11 0.03
C GLN A 49 -4.42 -9.49 0.56
N GLY A 50 -4.83 -8.92 1.70
CA GLY A 50 -6.18 -9.12 2.23
C GLY A 50 -7.29 -8.70 1.25
N ILE A 51 -7.13 -7.56 0.57
CA ILE A 51 -8.07 -7.11 -0.48
C ILE A 51 -8.09 -8.10 -1.65
N ASN A 52 -6.93 -8.58 -2.11
CA ASN A 52 -6.87 -9.57 -3.20
C ASN A 52 -7.59 -10.87 -2.82
N LEU A 53 -7.39 -11.36 -1.59
CA LEU A 53 -8.08 -12.53 -1.04
C LEU A 53 -9.60 -12.33 -0.98
N LEU A 54 -10.07 -11.16 -0.54
CA LEU A 54 -11.51 -10.82 -0.53
C LEU A 54 -12.12 -10.77 -1.93
N LEU A 55 -11.33 -10.36 -2.93
CA LEU A 55 -11.74 -10.33 -4.33
C LEU A 55 -11.56 -11.69 -5.05
N GLY A 56 -11.01 -12.70 -4.36
CA GLY A 56 -10.73 -14.02 -4.94
C GLY A 56 -9.68 -13.99 -6.05
N LYS A 57 -8.71 -13.06 -5.97
CA LYS A 57 -7.63 -12.87 -6.93
C LYS A 57 -6.28 -13.37 -6.42
#